data_AF-A0A2R4N2X8-F1
#
_entry.id   AF-A0A2R4N2X8-F1
#
_cell.length_a   1.000
_cell.length_b   1.000
_cell.length_c   1.000
_cell.angle_alpha   90.00
_cell.angle_beta   90.00
_cell.angle_gamma   90.00
#
_symmetry.space_group_name_H-M   'P 1'
#
loop_
_entity.id
_entity.type
_entity.pdbx_description
1 polymer ?
#
loop_
_entity_poly.entity_id
_entity_poly.type
_entity_poly.pdbx_seq_one_letter_code
_entity_poly.pdbx_strand_id
1 'polypeptide(L)' 'MKVLFILGLVLILAFGFSLGAWVAFYGLKLKHPVSKGLTFLLLGALISFLTFALSIFIVWPGV' A
#
# COMPACT_ATOMS: atom_id res chain seq x y z
N MET A 1 -14.61 -17.81 2.52
CA MET A 1 -14.23 -16.70 3.44
C MET A 1 -12.72 -16.48 3.51
N LYS A 2 -11.91 -17.42 4.06
CA LYS A 2 -10.45 -17.23 4.23
C LYS A 2 -9.68 -16.90 2.95
N VAL A 3 -10.00 -17.57 1.84
CA VAL A 3 -9.31 -17.36 0.54
C VAL A 3 -9.55 -15.95 -0.02
N LEU A 4 -10.79 -15.45 0.05
CA LEU A 4 -11.13 -14.10 -0.42
C LEU A 4 -10.43 -13.02 0.41
N PHE A 5 -10.30 -13.23 1.73
CA PHE A 5 -9.57 -12.32 2.60
C PHE A 5 -8.08 -12.26 2.22
N ILE A 6 -7.44 -13.42 2.01
CA ILE A 6 -6.02 -13.49 1.59
C ILE A 6 -5.83 -12.81 0.23
N LEU A 7 -6.71 -13.08 -0.74
CA LEU A 7 -6.66 -12.44 -2.06
C LEU A 7 -6.81 -10.92 -1.96
N GLY A 8 -7.76 -10.44 -1.16
CA GLY A 8 -7.94 -9.01 -0.90
C GLY A 8 -6.69 -8.37 -0.30
N LEU A 9 -6.08 -9.03 0.68
CA LEU A 9 -4.86 -8.55 1.33
C LEU A 9 -3.68 -8.49 0.34
N VAL A 10 -3.50 -9.51 -0.50
CA VAL A 10 -2.48 -9.53 -1.55
C VAL A 10 -2.71 -8.40 -2.56
N LEU A 11 -3.96 -8.16 -2.98
CA LEU A 11 -4.29 -7.08 -3.90
C LEU A 11 -4.01 -5.70 -3.28
N ILE A 12 -4.33 -5.50 -2.01
CA ILE A 12 -4.06 -4.24 -1.29
C ILE A 12 -2.55 -3.99 -1.16
N LEU A 13 -1.77 -5.03 -0.87
CA LEU A 13 -0.31 -4.92 -0.83
C LEU A 13 0.26 -4.61 -2.22
N ALA A 14 -0.15 -5.37 -3.25
CA ALA A 14 0.30 -5.16 -4.61
C ALA A 14 -0.02 -3.74 -5.10
N PHE A 15 -1.23 -3.25 -4.84
CA PHE A 15 -1.65 -1.89 -5.16
C PHE A 15 -0.84 -0.83 -4.41
N GLY A 16 -0.76 -0.93 -3.08
CA GLY A 16 -0.08 0.08 -2.26
C GLY A 16 1.41 0.19 -2.57
N PHE A 17 2.11 -0.94 -2.72
CA PHE A 17 3.52 -0.93 -3.11
C PHE A 17 3.72 -0.48 -4.57
N SER A 18 2.85 -0.84 -5.51
CA SER A 18 2.94 -0.34 -6.89
C SER A 18 2.84 1.18 -6.95
N LEU A 19 1.89 1.76 -6.22
CA LEU A 19 1.67 3.20 -6.16
C LEU A 19 2.79 3.91 -5.38
N GLY A 20 3.24 3.33 -4.27
CA GLY A 20 4.40 3.79 -3.51
C GLY A 20 5.69 3.79 -4.35
N ALA A 21 5.88 2.78 -5.20
CA ALA A 21 7.01 2.73 -6.13
C ALA A 21 6.91 3.85 -7.16
N TRP A 22 5.73 4.03 -7.75
CA TRP A 22 5.54 5.10 -8.72
C TRP A 22 5.90 6.48 -8.14
N VAL A 23 5.41 6.79 -6.93
CA VAL A 23 5.71 8.07 -6.26
C VAL A 23 7.20 8.20 -5.90
N ALA A 24 7.81 7.16 -5.33
CA ALA A 24 9.20 7.21 -4.88
C ALA A 24 10.21 7.30 -6.05
N PHE A 25 9.95 6.58 -7.15
CA PHE A 25 10.88 6.51 -8.28
C PHE A 25 10.64 7.60 -9.34
N TYR A 26 9.39 7.97 -9.61
CA TYR A 26 9.03 8.89 -10.68
C TYR A 26 8.55 10.26 -10.18
N GLY A 27 7.81 10.31 -9.06
CA GLY A 27 7.27 11.56 -8.52
C GLY A 27 8.32 12.43 -7.80
N LEU A 28 8.96 11.88 -6.77
CA LEU A 28 9.79 12.66 -5.85
C LEU A 28 11.23 12.92 -6.32
N LYS A 29 11.66 12.35 -7.46
CA LYS A 29 13.00 12.51 -8.07
C LYS A 29 14.16 12.47 -7.05
N LEU A 30 14.05 11.64 -6.01
CA LEU A 30 15.11 11.50 -5.00
C LEU A 30 16.40 11.02 -5.67
N LYS A 31 17.57 11.55 -5.28
CA LYS A 31 18.86 11.14 -5.89
C LYS A 31 19.49 9.95 -5.18
N HIS A 32 19.29 9.81 -3.87
CA HIS A 32 19.90 8.74 -3.08
C HIS A 32 19.06 7.44 -3.11
N PRO A 33 19.66 6.29 -3.44
CA PRO A 33 18.94 5.01 -3.55
C PRO A 33 18.33 4.56 -2.21
N VAL A 34 19.03 4.81 -1.10
CA VAL A 34 18.54 4.49 0.26
C VAL A 34 17.28 5.27 0.59
N SER A 35 17.26 6.58 0.31
CA SER A 35 16.08 7.43 0.53
C SER A 35 14.90 7.03 -0.35
N LYS A 36 15.15 6.56 -1.59
CA LYS A 36 14.09 6.01 -2.45
C LYS A 36 13.49 4.75 -1.86
N GLY A 37 14.32 3.82 -1.41
CA GLY A 37 13.87 2.59 -0.77
C GLY A 37 13.04 2.85 0.48
N LEU A 38 13.50 3.74 1.37
CA LEU A 38 12.75 4.15 2.56
C LEU A 38 11.41 4.79 2.21
N THR A 39 11.39 5.71 1.24
CA THR A 39 10.17 6.40 0.82
C THR A 39 9.19 5.43 0.18
N PHE A 40 9.68 4.50 -0.65
CA PHE A 40 8.88 3.42 -1.23
C PHE A 40 8.23 2.54 -0.16
N LEU A 41 9.01 2.08 0.82
CA LEU A 41 8.51 1.21 1.89
C LEU A 41 7.49 1.94 2.77
N LEU A 42 7.77 3.18 3.16
CA LEU A 42 6.87 3.98 3.99
C LEU A 42 5.57 4.31 3.26
N LEU A 43 5.65 4.79 2.01
CA LEU A 43 4.45 5.08 1.23
C LEU A 43 3.65 3.82 0.90
N GLY A 44 4.33 2.74 0.49
CA GLY A 44 3.67 1.48 0.19
C GLY A 44 2.92 0.93 1.39
N ALA A 45 3.57 0.88 2.57
CA ALA A 45 2.95 0.44 3.80
C ALA A 45 1.78 1.35 4.22
N LEU A 46 1.94 2.68 4.14
CA LEU A 46 0.91 3.64 4.49
C LEU A 46 -0.33 3.51 3.59
N ILE A 47 -0.13 3.44 2.27
CA ILE A 47 -1.22 3.30 1.30
C ILE A 47 -1.94 1.97 1.50
N SER A 48 -1.21 0.86 1.67
CA SER A 48 -1.81 -0.44 1.93
C SER A 48 -2.59 -0.46 3.26
N PHE A 49 -2.05 0.14 4.32
CA PHE A 49 -2.75 0.24 5.60
C PHE A 49 -4.04 1.05 5.49
N LEU A 50 -3.99 2.24 4.87
CA LEU A 50 -5.17 3.07 4.67
C LEU A 50 -6.22 2.37 3.80
N THR A 51 -5.80 1.71 2.73
CA THR A 51 -6.71 0.98 1.84
C THR A 51 -7.34 -0.20 2.58
N PHE A 52 -6.59 -0.91 3.40
CA PHE A 52 -7.10 -1.99 4.24
C PHE A 52 -8.11 -1.47 5.29
N ALA A 53 -7.75 -0.40 6.02
CA ALA A 53 -8.62 0.22 7.00
C ALA A 53 -9.94 0.71 6.37
N LEU A 54 -9.86 1.39 5.22
CA LEU A 54 -11.03 1.81 4.46
C LEU A 54 -11.87 0.63 3.99
N SER A 55 -11.23 -0.45 3.51
CA SER A 55 -11.93 -1.65 3.07
C SER A 55 -12.71 -2.29 4.23
N ILE A 56 -12.11 -2.39 5.42
CA ILE A 56 -12.81 -2.88 6.62
C ILE A 56 -13.96 -1.95 6.99
N PHE A 57 -13.70 -0.64 7.05
CA PHE A 57 -14.70 0.32 7.53
C PHE A 57 -15.90 0.46 6.58
N ILE A 58 -15.67 0.40 5.26
CA ILE A 58 -16.72 0.55 4.23
C ILE A 58 -17.47 -0.76 4.01
N VAL A 59 -16.75 -1.88 3.88
CA VAL A 59 -17.34 -3.18 3.53
C VAL A 59 -17.91 -3.88 4.77
N TRP A 60 -17.33 -3.63 5.95
CA TRP A 60 -17.73 -4.24 7.21
C TRP A 60 -17.94 -3.21 8.33
N PRO A 61 -18.90 -2.28 8.16
CA PRO A 61 -19.24 -1.35 9.25
C PRO A 61 -19.89 -2.15 10.39
N GLY A 62 -19.17 -2.31 11.52
CA GLY A 62 -19.73 -2.89 12.74
C GLY A 62 -19.15 -4.24 13.19
N VAL A 63 -18.00 -4.65 12.67
CA VAL A 63 -17.12 -5.62 13.36
C VAL A 63 -16.06 -4.86 14.15
#